data_AF-A0A527GJD9-F1
#
_entry.id   AF-A0A527GJD9-F1
#
_cell.length_a   1.000
_cell.length_b   1.000
_cell.length_c   1.000
_cell.angle_alpha   90.00
_cell.angle_beta   90.00
_cell.angle_gamma   90.00
#
_symmetry.space_group_name_H-M   'P 1'
#
loop_
_entity.id
_entity.type
_entity.pdbx_description
1 polymer ?
#
loop_
_entity_poly.entity_id
_entity_poly.type
_entity_poly.pdbx_seq_one_letter_code
_entity_poly.pdbx_strand_id
1 'polypeptide(L)'
;AYSIPIPSKHLPAIFSVCHFSPVERDQFLAAYHQAHPGKISVAAGMRKTRHVSLVVPDFGDDKQNAALDKAVNDFIQKITSITGKGS
;
A
#
# COMPACT_ATOMS: atom_id res chain seq x y z
N ALA A 1 -29.15 -3.51 -6.10
CA ALA A 1 -27.95 -2.64 -6.00
C ALA A 1 -27.91 -2.05 -4.59
N TYR A 2 -26.78 -2.15 -3.86
CA TYR A 2 -26.64 -1.54 -2.53
C TYR A 2 -26.70 -0.01 -2.68
N SER A 3 -27.65 0.62 -1.96
CA SER A 3 -27.95 2.05 -2.14
C SER A 3 -26.87 2.99 -1.55
N ILE A 4 -25.94 2.44 -0.77
CA ILE A 4 -24.78 3.16 -0.24
C ILE A 4 -23.54 2.33 -0.61
N PRO A 5 -22.77 2.73 -1.64
CA PRO A 5 -21.57 1.99 -2.02
C PRO A 5 -20.56 2.08 -0.88
N ILE A 6 -19.93 0.96 -0.51
CA ILE A 6 -18.82 0.95 0.45
C ILE A 6 -17.69 1.77 -0.19
N PRO A 7 -17.27 2.92 0.38
CA PRO A 7 -16.21 3.69 -0.23
C PRO A 7 -14.87 2.95 -0.17
N SER A 8 -14.05 3.04 -1.22
CA SER A 8 -12.77 2.32 -1.34
C SER A 8 -11.80 2.57 -0.19
N LYS A 9 -11.88 3.73 0.47
CA LYS A 9 -11.10 4.09 1.66
C LYS A 9 -11.32 3.15 2.86
N HIS A 10 -12.42 2.38 2.88
CA HIS A 10 -12.73 1.44 3.96
C HIS A 10 -12.23 0.02 3.68
N LEU A 11 -11.78 -0.30 2.46
CA LEU A 11 -11.24 -1.62 2.13
C LEU A 11 -10.07 -2.06 3.04
N PRO A 12 -9.10 -1.17 3.39
CA PRO A 12 -8.03 -1.55 4.32
C PRO A 12 -8.55 -1.94 5.70
N ALA A 13 -9.57 -1.23 6.22
CA ALA A 13 -10.17 -1.53 7.52
C ALA A 13 -10.96 -2.84 7.50
N ILE A 14 -11.63 -3.14 6.38
CA ILE A 14 -12.32 -4.42 6.19
C ILE A 14 -11.30 -5.58 6.19
N PHE A 15 -10.20 -5.43 5.46
CA PHE A 15 -9.14 -6.45 5.40
C PHE A 15 -8.33 -6.58 6.70
N SER A 16 -8.32 -5.55 7.56
CA SER A 16 -7.65 -5.66 8.87
C SER A 16 -8.50 -6.38 9.92
N VAL A 17 -9.83 -6.34 9.78
CA VAL A 17 -10.76 -6.99 10.73
C VAL A 17 -11.12 -8.41 10.27
N CYS A 18 -11.21 -8.63 8.97
CA CYS A 18 -11.47 -9.94 8.39
C CYS A 18 -10.16 -10.66 8.07
N HIS A 19 -9.98 -11.87 8.59
CA HIS A 19 -8.80 -12.71 8.32
C HIS A 19 -8.87 -13.36 6.94
N PHE A 20 -8.81 -12.56 5.87
CA PHE A 20 -8.77 -13.09 4.52
C PHE A 20 -7.41 -13.69 4.20
N SER A 21 -7.42 -14.88 3.63
CA SER A 21 -6.31 -15.36 2.83
C SER A 21 -6.12 -14.45 1.59
N PRO A 22 -4.93 -14.48 0.97
CA PRO A 22 -4.69 -13.72 -0.26
C PRO A 22 -5.72 -14.01 -1.37
N VAL A 23 -6.14 -15.27 -1.50
CA VAL A 23 -7.12 -15.70 -2.52
C VAL A 23 -8.51 -15.12 -2.24
N GLU A 24 -8.96 -15.14 -0.97
CA GLU A 24 -10.26 -14.58 -0.59
C GLU A 24 -10.29 -13.07 -0.75
N ARG A 25 -9.16 -12.39 -0.51
CA ARG A 25 -9.02 -10.96 -0.75
C ARG A 25 -9.20 -10.61 -2.22
N ASP A 26 -8.60 -11.38 -3.12
CA ASP A 26 -8.73 -11.17 -4.58
C ASP A 26 -10.18 -11.41 -5.04
N GLN A 27 -10.82 -12.47 -4.54
CA GLN A 27 -12.24 -12.75 -4.80
C GLN A 27 -13.15 -11.63 -4.29
N PHE A 28 -12.88 -11.12 -3.09
CA PHE A 28 -13.62 -9.98 -2.53
C PHE A 28 -13.50 -8.74 -3.42
N LEU A 29 -12.29 -8.42 -3.88
CA LEU A 29 -12.06 -7.27 -4.75
C LEU A 29 -12.81 -7.41 -6.08
N ALA A 30 -12.79 -8.60 -6.69
CA ALA A 30 -13.53 -8.86 -7.92
C ALA A 30 -15.05 -8.62 -7.75
N ALA A 31 -15.64 -9.13 -6.65
CA ALA A 31 -17.04 -8.91 -6.33
C ALA A 31 -17.34 -7.43 -6.02
N TYR A 32 -16.46 -6.76 -5.27
CA TYR A 32 -16.55 -5.34 -4.96
C TYR A 32 -16.55 -4.48 -6.24
N HIS A 33 -15.70 -4.80 -7.22
CA HIS A 33 -15.65 -4.10 -8.50
C HIS A 33 -16.92 -4.31 -9.33
N GLN A 34 -17.44 -5.53 -9.37
CA GLN A 34 -18.70 -5.85 -10.06
C GLN A 34 -19.89 -5.12 -9.43
N ALA A 35 -19.91 -4.98 -8.10
CA ALA A 35 -21.00 -4.35 -7.36
C ALA A 35 -20.97 -2.81 -7.41
N HIS A 36 -19.85 -2.19 -7.77
CA HIS A 36 -19.66 -0.74 -7.79
C HIS A 36 -19.18 -0.19 -9.16
N PRO A 37 -19.96 -0.40 -10.25
CA PRO A 37 -19.65 0.17 -11.56
C PRO A 37 -19.84 1.70 -11.51
N GLY A 38 -18.75 2.46 -11.63
CA GLY A 38 -18.80 3.94 -11.69
C GLY A 38 -18.15 4.69 -10.53
N LYS A 39 -17.68 3.99 -9.47
CA LYS A 39 -16.79 4.59 -8.45
C LYS A 39 -15.40 3.96 -8.48
N ILE A 40 -14.85 3.85 -9.68
CA ILE A 40 -13.40 3.88 -9.86
C ILE A 40 -13.02 5.35 -9.66
N SER A 41 -12.90 5.78 -8.40
CA SER A 41 -11.90 6.79 -8.12
C SER A 41 -10.65 6.22 -8.74
N VAL A 42 -10.14 6.92 -9.76
CA VAL A 42 -8.86 6.70 -10.36
C VAL A 42 -7.85 6.73 -9.22
N ALA A 43 -7.65 5.58 -8.57
CA ALA A 43 -6.39 5.26 -7.96
C ALA A 43 -5.46 5.28 -9.17
N ALA A 44 -4.88 6.46 -9.43
CA ALA A 44 -3.78 6.64 -10.35
C ALA A 44 -2.89 5.40 -10.19
N GLY A 45 -2.82 4.60 -11.26
CA GLY A 45 -2.75 3.14 -11.18
C GLY A 45 -1.93 2.63 -10.01
N MET A 46 -2.46 1.64 -9.28
CA MET A 46 -1.69 0.88 -8.28
C MET A 46 -0.32 0.57 -8.88
N ARG A 47 0.67 1.43 -8.60
CA ARG A 47 2.06 1.18 -8.92
C ARG A 47 2.33 -0.08 -8.16
N LYS A 48 2.61 -1.17 -8.88
CA LYS A 48 2.90 -2.47 -8.28
C LYS A 48 4.03 -2.24 -7.29
N THR A 49 3.71 -2.15 -6.00
CA THR A 49 4.72 -2.01 -4.97
C THR A 49 5.34 -3.38 -4.75
N ARG A 50 6.66 -3.41 -4.60
CA ARG A 50 7.37 -4.63 -4.20
C ARG A 50 7.94 -4.40 -2.82
N HIS A 51 7.89 -5.43 -2.00
CA HIS A 51 8.57 -5.42 -0.71
C HIS A 51 10.07 -5.63 -0.92
N VAL A 52 10.88 -4.87 -0.19
CA VAL A 52 12.34 -5.02 -0.13
C VAL A 52 12.72 -5.03 1.34
N SER A 53 13.38 -6.10 1.78
CA SER A 53 13.94 -6.21 3.13
C SER A 53 15.45 -5.97 3.07
N LEU A 54 15.96 -5.18 4.00
CA LEU A 54 17.37 -4.85 4.11
C LEU A 54 17.85 -5.24 5.50
N VAL A 55 19.02 -5.84 5.59
CA VAL A 55 19.73 -6.07 6.86
C VAL A 55 20.71 -4.93 7.03
N VAL A 56 20.63 -4.25 8.16
CA VAL A 56 21.49 -3.12 8.49
C VAL A 56 22.22 -3.37 9.81
N PRO A 57 23.39 -2.74 10.03
CA PRO A 57 24.05 -2.80 11.33
C PRO A 57 23.16 -2.26 12.43
N ASP A 58 23.17 -2.94 13.58
CA ASP A 58 22.66 -2.40 14.82
C ASP A 58 23.82 -1.70 15.55
N PHE A 59 23.67 -0.40 15.81
CA PHE A 59 24.70 0.39 16.50
C PHE A 59 24.63 0.27 18.02
N GLY A 60 23.59 -0.39 18.58
CA GLY A 60 23.36 -0.48 20.01
C GLY A 60 22.94 0.85 20.65
N ASP A 61 22.65 1.88 19.85
CA ASP A 61 22.12 3.17 20.26
C ASP A 61 20.88 3.52 19.43
N ASP A 62 19.76 3.74 20.12
CA ASP A 62 18.46 3.97 19.49
C ASP A 62 18.45 5.22 18.61
N LYS A 63 19.21 6.26 18.96
CA LYS A 63 19.24 7.50 18.16
C LYS A 63 20.02 7.29 16.87
N GLN A 64 21.12 6.56 16.92
CA GLN A 64 21.90 6.20 15.73
C GLN A 64 21.12 5.26 14.81
N ASN A 65 20.43 4.28 15.37
CA ASN A 65 19.56 3.38 14.61
C ASN A 65 18.41 4.16 13.92
N ALA A 66 17.73 5.04 14.65
CA ALA A 66 16.69 5.90 14.08
C ALA A 66 17.22 6.85 12.99
N ALA A 67 18.45 7.36 13.15
CA ALA A 67 19.10 8.19 12.14
C ALA A 67 19.40 7.40 10.85
N LEU A 68 19.83 6.14 10.98
CA LEU A 68 20.06 5.24 9.84
C LEU A 68 18.75 4.93 9.10
N ASP A 69 17.71 4.54 9.84
CA ASP A 69 16.39 4.24 9.27
C ASP A 69 15.82 5.44 8.53
N LYS A 70 15.99 6.64 9.09
CA LYS A 70 15.59 7.88 8.43
C LYS A 70 16.38 8.11 7.14
N ALA A 71 17.71 7.96 7.18
CA ALA A 71 18.55 8.16 6.01
C ALA A 71 18.20 7.18 4.86
N VAL A 72 17.94 5.91 5.18
CA VAL A 72 17.51 4.90 4.21
C VAL A 72 16.17 5.28 3.58
N ASN A 73 15.19 5.65 4.40
CA ASN A 73 13.88 6.07 3.90
C ASN A 73 13.96 7.32 3.01
N ASP A 74 14.68 8.35 3.44
CA ASP A 74 14.84 9.59 2.68
C ASP A 74 15.52 9.32 1.32
N PHE A 75 16.50 8.41 1.29
CA PHE A 75 17.18 8.00 0.06
C PHE A 75 16.24 7.26 -0.91
N ILE A 76 15.44 6.31 -0.40
CA ILE A 76 14.43 5.59 -1.20
C ILE A 76 13.41 6.57 -1.79
N GLN A 77 12.91 7.52 -0.99
CA GLN A 77 11.99 8.55 -1.47
C GLN A 77 12.62 9.36 -2.62
N LYS A 78 13.89 9.74 -2.49
CA LYS A 78 14.62 10.45 -3.55
C LYS A 78 14.69 9.63 -4.84
N ILE A 79 15.03 8.34 -4.78
CA ILE A 79 15.06 7.46 -5.96
C ILE A 79 13.68 7.39 -6.62
N THR A 80 12.62 7.12 -5.84
CA THR A 80 11.27 6.97 -6.39
C THR A 80 10.74 8.26 -7.03
N SER A 81 11.14 9.43 -6.51
CA SER A 81 10.77 10.75 -7.05
C SER A 81 11.35 11.00 -8.44
N ILE A 82 12.55 10.45 -8.73
CA ILE A 82 13.22 10.56 -10.03
C ILE A 82 12.52 9.66 -11.05
N THR A 83 12.15 8.44 -10.66
CA THR A 83 11.51 7.46 -11.55
C THR A 83 10.02 7.72 -11.78
N GLY A 84 9.36 8.48 -10.91
CA GLY A 84 7.92 8.77 -10.99
C GLY A 84 7.54 9.94 -11.91
N LYS A 85 8.51 10.65 -12.48
CA LYS A 85 8.32 11.86 -13.30
C LYS A 85 8.37 11.64 -14.81
N GLY A 86 8.56 10.39 -15.25
CA GLY A 86 8.54 10.00 -16.66
C GLY A 86 7.35 9.09 -16.96
N SER A 87 6.19 9.69 -17.24
CA SER A 87 5.06 9.17 -18.04
C SER A 87 3.99 10.25 -18.10
#